data_AF-A0A7Y4ZIQ8-F1
#
_entry.id   AF-A0A7Y4ZIQ8-F1
#
_cell.length_a   1.000
_cell.length_b   1.000
_cell.length_c   1.000
_cell.angle_alpha   90.00
_cell.angle_beta   90.00
_cell.angle_gamma   90.00
#
_symmetry.space_group_name_H-M   'P 1'
#
loop_
_entity.id
_entity.type
_entity.pdbx_description
1 polymer ?
#
loop_
_entity_poly.entity_id
_entity_poly.type
_entity_poly.pdbx_seq_one_letter_code
_entity_poly.pdbx_strand_id
1 'polypeptide(L)'
;MVVRRAALPLFFPVLALVACGGGSNELRSTQGAPPPSPLPSTVAEPSPYPPAVLMGEVELQCTISQKERGRQTLVARGGTALEFDAVVSPIVDGEVQTRGETKGGMYRFSSHLAEPATGRLGNIGEVKLEELETRVTVEVNKYVQPGGPGTAFSFSSIDMRAGGVYVEFLGKAVAKNGDRYAFRVNLGAPTGGSGKVTPAGPGPNVGIQSKAVMVMAPTTTVVSKVTVQRLP
;
A
#
# COMPACT_ATOMS: atom_id res chain seq x y z
N MET A 1 -0.25 51.41 30.61
CA MET A 1 -1.60 51.21 31.19
C MET A 1 -1.86 49.71 31.21
N VAL A 2 -1.91 49.12 32.39
CA VAL A 2 -2.00 47.68 32.65
C VAL A 2 -3.47 47.29 32.73
N VAL A 3 -3.92 46.26 32.01
CA VAL A 3 -5.18 45.57 32.32
C VAL A 3 -4.95 44.06 32.22
N ARG A 4 -4.85 43.42 33.40
CA ARG A 4 -4.96 41.98 33.62
C ARG A 4 -6.44 41.61 33.78
N ARG A 5 -6.89 40.51 33.17
CA ARG A 5 -8.06 39.69 33.61
C ARG A 5 -7.73 38.23 33.26
N ALA A 6 -7.41 37.38 34.23
CA ALA A 6 -8.27 36.65 35.18
C ALA A 6 -8.83 35.36 34.56
N ALA A 7 -8.40 34.24 35.15
CA ALA A 7 -8.79 32.86 34.88
C ALA A 7 -10.17 32.52 35.47
N LEU A 8 -10.81 31.44 35.00
CA LEU A 8 -11.54 30.49 35.84
C LEU A 8 -11.79 29.14 35.09
N PRO A 9 -11.62 27.98 35.75
CA PRO A 9 -11.95 26.65 35.22
C PRO A 9 -13.30 26.15 35.77
N LEU A 10 -13.94 25.17 35.11
CA LEU A 10 -15.05 24.30 35.59
C LEU A 10 -15.37 23.31 34.44
N PHE A 11 -15.87 22.07 34.57
CA PHE A 11 -16.00 21.04 35.59
C PHE A 11 -16.55 19.80 34.82
N PHE A 12 -16.26 18.57 35.29
CA PHE A 12 -16.81 17.29 34.77
C PHE A 12 -18.34 17.15 35.03
N PRO A 13 -19.05 16.23 34.33
CA PRO A 13 -19.30 14.92 34.93
C PRO A 13 -19.27 13.70 33.98
N VAL A 14 -18.94 12.56 34.61
CA VAL A 14 -19.13 11.16 34.19
C VAL A 14 -20.61 10.80 34.33
N LEU A 15 -21.16 9.98 33.41
CA LEU A 15 -22.33 9.14 33.70
C LEU A 15 -22.22 7.78 33.00
N ALA A 16 -22.45 6.72 33.76
CA ALA A 16 -22.52 5.32 33.37
C ALA A 16 -23.95 4.78 33.57
N LEU A 17 -24.40 3.79 32.80
CA LEU A 17 -25.51 2.84 33.08
C LEU A 17 -25.64 1.89 31.85
N VAL A 18 -25.29 0.60 31.90
CA VAL A 18 -26.00 -0.60 32.45
C VAL A 18 -27.38 -0.86 31.82
N ALA A 19 -27.53 -2.02 31.15
CA ALA A 19 -28.67 -2.93 31.33
C ALA A 19 -28.47 -4.29 30.63
N CYS A 20 -28.62 -5.35 31.42
CA CYS A 20 -28.82 -6.74 31.01
C CYS A 20 -30.29 -7.01 30.62
N GLY A 21 -30.51 -8.02 29.80
CA GLY A 21 -31.77 -8.77 29.65
C GLY A 21 -31.55 -9.85 28.58
N GLY A 22 -31.70 -11.16 28.81
CA GLY A 22 -32.52 -11.87 29.78
C GLY A 22 -33.82 -12.31 29.08
N GLY A 23 -33.84 -13.52 28.51
CA GLY A 23 -35.04 -14.06 27.87
C GLY A 23 -34.83 -15.44 27.25
N SER A 24 -35.09 -16.49 28.03
CA SER A 24 -35.28 -17.87 27.58
C SER A 24 -36.72 -18.07 27.09
N ASN A 25 -36.93 -18.76 25.96
CA ASN A 25 -37.92 -19.86 25.90
C ASN A 25 -37.91 -20.66 24.59
N GLU A 26 -38.00 -21.97 24.81
CA GLU A 26 -38.79 -22.99 24.11
C GLU A 26 -38.42 -23.50 22.71
N LEU A 27 -38.03 -24.78 22.77
CA LEU A 27 -38.12 -25.85 21.79
C LEU A 27 -39.26 -25.74 20.76
N ARG A 28 -38.90 -26.01 19.50
CA ARG A 28 -39.73 -26.80 18.59
C ARG A 28 -38.88 -27.82 17.84
N SER A 29 -39.33 -29.06 17.91
CA SER A 29 -38.84 -30.24 17.21
C SER A 29 -39.39 -30.27 15.77
N THR A 30 -38.53 -30.54 14.79
CA THR A 30 -38.88 -31.19 13.52
C THR A 30 -37.66 -31.98 13.02
N GLN A 31 -37.85 -33.29 12.91
CA GLN A 31 -36.95 -34.23 12.23
C GLN A 31 -36.91 -33.97 10.71
N GLY A 32 -35.75 -34.23 10.09
CA GLY A 32 -35.71 -34.75 8.72
C GLY A 32 -34.82 -34.03 7.70
N ALA A 33 -33.51 -34.28 7.73
CA ALA A 33 -32.65 -34.45 6.53
C ALA A 33 -31.28 -35.00 6.96
N PRO A 34 -30.72 -36.04 6.31
CA PRO A 34 -29.32 -36.40 6.54
C PRO A 34 -28.42 -35.24 6.08
N PRO A 35 -27.37 -34.88 6.84
CA PRO A 35 -26.48 -33.79 6.47
C PRO A 35 -25.81 -34.11 5.13
N PRO A 36 -25.67 -33.14 4.21
CA PRO A 36 -24.86 -33.33 3.02
C PRO A 36 -23.45 -33.70 3.45
N SER A 37 -22.92 -34.80 2.90
CA SER A 37 -21.54 -35.22 3.11
C SER A 37 -20.61 -34.02 2.88
N PRO A 38 -19.71 -33.69 3.83
CA PRO A 38 -18.77 -32.61 3.61
C PRO A 38 -17.92 -32.96 2.40
N LEU A 39 -17.95 -32.07 1.39
CA LEU A 39 -16.96 -32.03 0.33
C LEU A 39 -15.57 -32.10 0.99
N PRO A 40 -14.59 -32.84 0.42
CA PRO A 40 -13.24 -32.87 0.95
C PRO A 40 -12.74 -31.43 1.03
N SER A 41 -12.69 -30.91 2.25
CA SER A 41 -11.98 -29.68 2.55
C SER A 41 -10.53 -30.03 2.28
N THR A 42 -9.98 -29.57 1.16
CA THR A 42 -8.53 -29.49 0.99
C THR A 42 -8.05 -28.58 2.10
N VAL A 43 -7.71 -29.17 3.24
CA VAL A 43 -7.01 -28.51 4.32
C VAL A 43 -5.68 -28.10 3.71
N ALA A 44 -5.58 -26.83 3.31
CA ALA A 44 -4.29 -26.25 2.98
C ALA A 44 -3.45 -26.37 4.26
N GLU A 45 -2.47 -27.28 4.24
CA GLU A 45 -1.54 -27.44 5.37
C GLU A 45 -0.96 -26.07 5.75
N PRO A 46 -1.04 -25.67 7.02
CA PRO A 46 -0.39 -24.44 7.46
C PRO A 46 1.12 -24.60 7.23
N SER A 47 1.70 -23.67 6.47
CA SER A 47 3.15 -23.65 6.23
C SER A 47 3.88 -23.67 7.59
N PRO A 48 4.84 -24.58 7.81
CA PRO A 48 5.52 -24.74 9.10
C PRO A 48 6.42 -23.55 9.47
N TYR A 49 6.60 -22.58 8.58
CA TYR A 49 7.43 -21.40 8.81
C TYR A 49 6.53 -20.19 9.13
N PRO A 50 6.69 -19.53 10.30
CA PRO A 50 5.99 -18.29 10.58
C PRO A 50 6.38 -17.25 9.53
N PRO A 51 5.46 -16.34 9.14
CA PRO A 51 5.79 -15.31 8.18
C PRO A 51 6.93 -14.45 8.75
N ALA A 52 8.00 -14.29 7.99
CA ALA A 52 9.06 -13.36 8.39
C ALA A 52 8.55 -11.94 8.23
N VAL A 53 8.66 -11.14 9.29
CA VAL A 53 8.35 -9.71 9.27
C VAL A 53 9.67 -8.97 9.22
N LEU A 54 10.00 -8.39 8.08
CA LEU A 54 11.20 -7.55 7.92
C LEU A 54 10.79 -6.09 8.06
N MET A 55 11.63 -5.31 8.74
CA MET A 55 11.46 -3.88 8.89
C MET A 55 12.69 -3.14 8.36
N GLY A 56 12.47 -2.11 7.56
CA GLY A 56 13.55 -1.28 7.04
C GLY A 56 13.08 0.07 6.53
N GLU A 57 14.04 0.96 6.39
CA GLU A 57 13.89 2.24 5.71
C GLU A 57 14.10 2.01 4.22
N VAL A 58 13.22 2.57 3.38
CA VAL A 58 13.34 2.42 1.94
C VAL A 58 13.15 3.73 1.21
N GLU A 59 13.78 3.80 0.05
CA GLU A 59 13.52 4.79 -0.98
C GLU A 59 12.91 4.11 -2.19
N LEU A 60 11.74 4.58 -2.60
CA LEU A 60 11.08 4.17 -3.83
C LEU A 60 11.26 5.27 -4.87
N GLN A 61 11.81 4.91 -6.02
CA GLN A 61 11.77 5.72 -7.23
C GLN A 61 10.89 5.02 -8.27
N CYS A 62 9.96 5.75 -8.86
CA CYS A 62 9.04 5.18 -9.85
C CYS A 62 8.71 6.16 -10.97
N THR A 63 9.03 5.77 -12.19
CA THR A 63 8.68 6.47 -13.44
C THR A 63 7.90 5.55 -14.34
N ILE A 64 6.69 5.93 -14.75
CA ILE A 64 5.77 5.08 -15.50
C ILE A 64 4.76 5.93 -16.29
N SER A 65 4.30 5.44 -17.44
CA SER A 65 3.29 6.10 -18.26
C SER A 65 2.22 5.13 -18.78
N GLN A 66 1.19 5.66 -19.42
CA GLN A 66 0.18 4.87 -20.14
C GLN A 66 0.69 4.24 -21.44
N LYS A 67 1.79 4.75 -22.02
CA LYS A 67 2.26 4.34 -23.35
C LYS A 67 3.45 3.40 -23.30
N GLU A 68 4.31 3.58 -22.30
CA GLU A 68 5.59 2.91 -22.19
C GLU A 68 5.70 2.19 -20.85
N ARG A 69 6.46 1.09 -20.86
CA ARG A 69 6.83 0.38 -19.63
C ARG A 69 7.54 1.35 -18.69
N GLY A 70 7.23 1.23 -17.40
CA GLY A 70 7.86 2.01 -16.35
C GLY A 70 9.07 1.30 -15.75
N ARG A 71 9.76 2.01 -14.85
CA ARG A 71 10.77 1.45 -13.96
C ARG A 71 10.43 1.78 -12.52
N GLN A 72 10.59 0.80 -11.66
CA GLN A 72 10.44 0.94 -10.22
C GLN A 72 11.70 0.43 -9.54
N THR A 73 12.29 1.28 -8.71
CA THR A 73 13.47 0.94 -7.93
C THR A 73 13.15 1.14 -6.47
N LEU A 74 13.22 0.08 -5.68
CA LEU A 74 13.08 0.09 -4.23
C LEU A 74 14.44 -0.21 -3.63
N VAL A 75 15.00 0.73 -2.88
CA VAL A 75 16.34 0.63 -2.26
C VAL A 75 16.21 0.67 -0.75
N ALA A 76 16.88 -0.23 -0.05
CA ALA A 76 16.94 -0.19 1.40
C ALA A 76 17.96 0.89 1.81
N ARG A 77 17.53 1.80 2.69
CA ARG A 77 18.40 2.81 3.32
C ARG A 77 18.87 2.38 4.71
N GLY A 78 18.14 1.46 5.35
CA GLY A 78 18.48 0.88 6.64
C GLY A 78 17.61 -0.33 6.98
N GLY A 79 18.08 -1.20 7.87
CA GLY A 79 17.36 -2.39 8.31
C GLY A 79 17.30 -3.52 7.27
N THR A 80 16.28 -4.36 7.39
CA THR A 80 16.01 -5.50 6.47
C THR A 80 14.76 -5.19 5.67
N ALA A 81 14.89 -5.00 4.36
CA ALA A 81 13.77 -4.72 3.47
C ALA A 81 13.88 -5.54 2.17
N LEU A 82 12.85 -5.44 1.33
CA LEU A 82 12.93 -5.84 -0.06
C LEU A 82 13.62 -4.71 -0.84
N GLU A 83 14.57 -5.09 -1.68
CA GLU A 83 15.16 -4.22 -2.69
C GLU A 83 14.91 -4.81 -4.07
N PHE A 84 14.65 -3.96 -5.05
CA PHE A 84 14.56 -4.40 -6.43
C PHE A 84 14.72 -3.25 -7.40
N ASP A 85 15.02 -3.61 -8.64
CA ASP A 85 14.93 -2.75 -9.79
C ASP A 85 14.17 -3.49 -10.88
N ALA A 86 12.94 -3.04 -11.15
CA ALA A 86 11.97 -3.77 -11.95
C ALA A 86 11.41 -2.90 -13.06
N VAL A 87 11.32 -3.49 -14.26
CA VAL A 87 10.53 -2.93 -15.36
C VAL A 87 9.09 -3.36 -15.16
N VAL A 88 8.18 -2.38 -15.15
CA VAL A 88 6.75 -2.59 -14.87
C VAL A 88 5.89 -2.25 -16.07
N SER A 89 4.70 -2.83 -16.13
CA SER A 89 3.70 -2.60 -17.16
C SER A 89 3.35 -1.12 -17.24
N PRO A 90 2.88 -0.62 -18.41
CA PRO A 90 2.23 0.68 -18.47
C PRO A 90 1.05 0.80 -17.49
N ILE A 91 0.66 2.03 -17.18
CA ILE A 91 -0.55 2.32 -16.40
C ILE A 91 -1.78 2.02 -17.24
N VAL A 92 -2.68 1.17 -16.74
CA VAL A 92 -3.95 0.84 -17.41
C VAL A 92 -5.16 1.35 -16.63
N ASP A 93 -5.12 1.31 -15.31
CA ASP A 93 -6.22 1.61 -14.39
C ASP A 93 -6.01 2.89 -13.58
N GLY A 94 -5.02 3.69 -13.94
CA GLY A 94 -4.62 4.86 -13.18
C GLY A 94 -5.63 6.01 -13.28
N GLU A 95 -5.97 6.60 -12.14
CA GLU A 95 -6.94 7.69 -12.00
C GLU A 95 -6.30 8.87 -11.28
N VAL A 96 -6.63 10.08 -11.70
CA VAL A 96 -6.30 11.36 -11.08
C VAL A 96 -7.58 12.12 -10.80
N GLN A 97 -7.73 12.55 -9.55
CA GLN A 97 -8.77 13.45 -9.09
C GLN A 97 -8.12 14.77 -8.67
N THR A 98 -8.46 15.87 -9.32
CA THR A 98 -7.98 17.22 -9.00
C THR A 98 -9.14 18.10 -8.52
N ARG A 99 -8.89 18.92 -7.49
CA ARG A 99 -9.87 19.83 -6.90
C ARG A 99 -9.44 21.31 -6.97
N GLY A 100 -8.37 21.58 -7.72
CA GLY A 100 -7.62 22.84 -7.74
C GLY A 100 -6.40 22.82 -6.81
N GLU A 101 -5.38 23.63 -7.13
CA GLU A 101 -4.06 23.62 -6.49
C GLU A 101 -4.09 23.76 -4.96
N THR A 102 -5.03 24.55 -4.41
CA THR A 102 -5.13 24.80 -2.97
C THR A 102 -6.02 23.81 -2.23
N LYS A 103 -6.83 23.02 -2.96
CA LYS A 103 -7.70 21.97 -2.41
C LYS A 103 -7.11 20.58 -2.62
N GLY A 104 -6.03 20.48 -3.39
CA GLY A 104 -5.30 19.26 -3.61
C GLY A 104 -6.03 18.26 -4.50
N GLY A 105 -5.77 16.99 -4.26
CA GLY A 105 -6.24 15.92 -5.12
C GLY A 105 -5.77 14.55 -4.66
N MET A 106 -6.05 13.56 -5.47
CA MET A 106 -5.62 12.19 -5.28
C MET A 106 -5.22 11.60 -6.62
N TYR A 107 -4.26 10.69 -6.63
CA TYR A 107 -4.14 9.73 -7.72
C TYR A 107 -3.98 8.33 -7.19
N ARG A 108 -4.39 7.35 -7.99
CA ARG A 108 -4.22 5.92 -7.70
C ARG A 108 -3.94 5.16 -8.97
N PHE A 109 -3.19 4.06 -8.87
CA PHE A 109 -2.96 3.13 -9.99
C PHE A 109 -2.47 1.79 -9.47
N SER A 110 -2.53 0.78 -10.35
CA SER A 110 -1.78 -0.45 -10.19
C SER A 110 -0.79 -0.66 -11.34
N SER A 111 0.25 -1.44 -11.08
CA SER A 111 1.20 -1.89 -12.11
C SER A 111 1.69 -3.29 -11.80
N HIS A 112 2.09 -4.02 -12.84
CA HIS A 112 2.58 -5.39 -12.71
C HIS A 112 3.99 -5.50 -13.29
N LEU A 113 4.72 -6.53 -12.88
CA LEU A 113 6.00 -6.87 -13.48
C LEU A 113 5.85 -7.09 -14.99
N ALA A 114 6.62 -6.36 -15.81
CA ALA A 114 6.58 -6.51 -17.27
C ALA A 114 7.53 -7.61 -17.77
N GLU A 115 8.58 -7.90 -17.00
CA GLU A 115 9.59 -8.91 -17.28
C GLU A 115 10.27 -9.33 -15.97
N PRO A 116 10.84 -10.55 -15.89
CA PRO A 116 11.51 -11.02 -14.69
C PRO A 116 12.56 -10.01 -14.19
N ALA A 117 12.51 -9.71 -12.90
CA ALA A 117 13.45 -8.80 -12.27
C ALA A 117 14.30 -9.53 -11.22
N THR A 118 15.38 -8.90 -10.80
CA THR A 118 16.16 -9.36 -9.65
C THR A 118 15.93 -8.42 -8.48
N GLY A 119 16.00 -8.98 -7.28
CA GLY A 119 15.87 -8.24 -6.04
C GLY A 119 16.69 -8.85 -4.92
N ARG A 120 16.61 -8.23 -3.75
CA ARG A 120 17.24 -8.71 -2.52
C ARG A 120 16.22 -8.68 -1.40
N LEU A 121 16.08 -9.80 -0.68
CA LEU A 121 15.29 -9.85 0.54
C LEU A 121 16.24 -9.89 1.74
N GLY A 122 16.09 -8.94 2.67
CA GLY A 122 16.89 -8.90 3.91
C GLY A 122 16.79 -10.22 4.67
N ASN A 123 17.93 -10.90 4.88
CA ASN A 123 18.10 -12.24 5.46
C ASN A 123 18.02 -13.43 4.49
N ILE A 124 17.49 -13.28 3.28
CA ILE A 124 17.47 -14.35 2.26
C ILE A 124 18.59 -14.14 1.23
N GLY A 125 18.88 -12.89 0.90
CA GLY A 125 19.85 -12.53 -0.14
C GLY A 125 19.17 -12.27 -1.49
N GLU A 126 19.91 -12.54 -2.57
CA GLU A 126 19.45 -12.31 -3.94
C GLU A 126 18.31 -13.27 -4.31
N VAL A 127 17.27 -12.72 -4.93
CA VAL A 127 16.09 -13.45 -5.39
C VAL A 127 15.69 -13.02 -6.79
N LYS A 128 15.13 -13.95 -7.57
CA LYS A 128 14.43 -13.65 -8.82
C LYS A 128 12.97 -13.31 -8.50
N LEU A 129 12.51 -12.16 -8.95
CA LEU A 129 11.10 -11.77 -8.86
C LEU A 129 10.34 -12.40 -10.03
N GLU A 130 9.36 -13.23 -9.71
CA GLU A 130 8.47 -13.88 -10.70
C GLU A 130 7.18 -13.09 -10.86
N GLU A 131 6.69 -12.51 -9.76
CA GLU A 131 5.49 -11.66 -9.74
C GLU A 131 5.77 -10.42 -8.88
N LEU A 132 5.33 -9.26 -9.35
CA LEU A 132 5.32 -8.01 -8.59
C LEU A 132 4.09 -7.22 -9.04
N GLU A 133 3.12 -7.08 -8.15
CA GLU A 133 2.00 -6.15 -8.26
C GLU A 133 2.31 -4.95 -7.35
N THR A 134 2.12 -3.75 -7.87
CA THR A 134 2.20 -2.51 -7.10
C THR A 134 0.83 -1.88 -7.04
N ARG A 135 0.44 -1.43 -5.85
CA ARG A 135 -0.77 -0.61 -5.64
C ARG A 135 -0.37 0.70 -5.00
N VAL A 136 -0.79 1.79 -5.60
CA VAL A 136 -0.48 3.14 -5.13
C VAL A 136 -1.76 3.95 -4.99
N THR A 137 -1.89 4.63 -3.87
CA THR A 137 -2.82 5.74 -3.67
C THR A 137 -2.06 6.87 -2.99
N VAL A 138 -2.16 8.07 -3.55
CA VAL A 138 -1.53 9.27 -2.99
C VAL A 138 -2.53 10.40 -2.96
N GLU A 139 -2.78 10.92 -1.76
CA GLU A 139 -3.54 12.13 -1.49
C GLU A 139 -2.61 13.29 -1.18
N VAL A 140 -2.86 14.41 -1.85
CA VAL A 140 -2.15 15.68 -1.64
C VAL A 140 -3.14 16.75 -1.21
N ASN A 141 -2.75 17.56 -0.23
CA ASN A 141 -3.47 18.76 0.18
C ASN A 141 -3.28 19.91 -0.81
N LYS A 142 -2.11 19.96 -1.47
CA LYS A 142 -1.75 20.98 -2.44
C LYS A 142 -0.91 20.41 -3.58
N TYR A 143 -0.83 21.15 -4.68
CA TYR A 143 0.13 20.89 -5.76
C TYR A 143 0.32 22.18 -6.57
N VAL A 144 1.32 22.19 -7.45
CA VAL A 144 1.58 23.29 -8.39
C VAL A 144 1.36 22.78 -9.81
N GLN A 145 0.56 23.47 -10.62
CA GLN A 145 0.24 23.08 -11.99
C GLN A 145 0.32 24.30 -12.93
N PRO A 146 1.54 24.75 -13.30
CA PRO A 146 1.74 26.02 -13.99
C PRO A 146 1.06 26.09 -15.37
N GLY A 147 0.88 24.96 -16.04
CA GLY A 147 0.21 24.88 -17.33
C GLY A 147 -1.32 24.81 -17.27
N GLY A 148 -1.90 24.85 -16.06
CA GLY A 148 -3.34 24.71 -15.84
C GLY A 148 -3.86 23.27 -16.01
N PRO A 149 -5.20 23.08 -15.94
CA PRO A 149 -5.82 21.76 -15.95
C PRO A 149 -5.38 20.88 -17.12
N GLY A 150 -5.07 19.61 -16.83
CA GLY A 150 -4.62 18.62 -17.82
C GLY A 150 -3.15 18.66 -18.15
N THR A 151 -2.39 19.60 -17.59
CA THR A 151 -0.92 19.60 -17.65
C THR A 151 -0.32 18.92 -16.42
N ALA A 152 1.00 18.68 -16.44
CA ALA A 152 1.67 18.07 -15.31
C ALA A 152 1.56 18.94 -14.05
N PHE A 153 1.16 18.33 -12.94
CA PHE A 153 1.26 18.94 -11.62
C PHE A 153 2.38 18.29 -10.81
N SER A 154 2.96 19.07 -9.90
CA SER A 154 4.01 18.64 -9.00
C SER A 154 3.66 18.90 -7.55
N PHE A 155 4.14 18.03 -6.68
CA PHE A 155 3.96 18.13 -5.24
C PHE A 155 5.21 17.63 -4.53
N SER A 156 5.43 18.14 -3.33
CA SER A 156 6.48 17.70 -2.41
C SER A 156 5.85 17.00 -1.20
N SER A 157 6.68 16.44 -0.32
CA SER A 157 6.19 15.78 0.90
C SER A 157 5.40 16.70 1.81
N ILE A 158 5.69 18.01 1.86
CA ILE A 158 4.93 18.97 2.67
C ILE A 158 3.50 19.18 2.16
N ASP A 159 3.26 18.86 0.88
CA ASP A 159 1.96 18.98 0.25
C ASP A 159 1.14 17.70 0.39
N MET A 160 1.75 16.58 0.79
CA MET A 160 1.06 15.31 0.99
C MET A 160 0.18 15.35 2.23
N ARG A 161 -0.95 14.64 2.20
CA ARG A 161 -1.78 14.47 3.39
C ARG A 161 -1.09 13.51 4.36
N ALA A 162 -1.16 13.79 5.66
CA ALA A 162 -0.67 12.85 6.68
C ALA A 162 -1.39 11.51 6.54
N GLY A 163 -0.63 10.41 6.33
CA GLY A 163 -1.18 9.08 6.05
C GLY A 163 -1.88 8.95 4.68
N GLY A 164 -1.80 9.98 3.83
CA GLY A 164 -2.41 10.01 2.51
C GLY A 164 -1.64 9.25 1.43
N VAL A 165 -0.49 8.68 1.76
CA VAL A 165 0.31 7.86 0.84
C VAL A 165 0.19 6.41 1.28
N TYR A 166 -0.32 5.58 0.39
CA TYR A 166 -0.37 4.14 0.49
C TYR A 166 0.38 3.56 -0.69
N VAL A 167 1.47 2.84 -0.41
CA VAL A 167 2.19 2.07 -1.43
C VAL A 167 2.36 0.65 -0.92
N GLU A 168 1.90 -0.29 -1.73
CA GLU A 168 1.98 -1.71 -1.44
C GLU A 168 2.58 -2.46 -2.62
N PHE A 169 3.48 -3.39 -2.30
CA PHE A 169 3.99 -4.39 -3.23
C PHE A 169 3.53 -5.78 -2.80
N LEU A 170 3.00 -6.55 -3.74
CA LEU A 170 2.64 -7.94 -3.57
C LEU A 170 3.42 -8.74 -4.60
N GLY A 171 4.00 -9.87 -4.22
CA GLY A 171 4.77 -10.60 -5.21
C GLY A 171 5.21 -11.99 -4.79
N LYS A 172 5.88 -12.63 -5.74
CA LYS A 172 6.51 -13.94 -5.60
C LYS A 172 7.96 -13.86 -6.03
N ALA A 173 8.82 -14.50 -5.26
CA ALA A 173 10.25 -14.54 -5.51
C ALA A 173 10.81 -15.95 -5.33
N VAL A 174 11.90 -16.24 -6.03
CA VAL A 174 12.64 -17.50 -5.95
C VAL A 174 14.09 -17.21 -5.57
N ALA A 175 14.57 -17.80 -4.50
CA ALA A 175 15.98 -17.70 -4.09
C ALA A 175 16.87 -18.67 -4.87
N LYS A 176 18.19 -18.47 -4.81
CA LYS A 176 19.18 -19.31 -5.51
C LYS A 176 19.12 -20.79 -5.11
N ASN A 177 18.68 -21.10 -3.89
CA ASN A 177 18.52 -22.46 -3.40
C ASN A 177 17.22 -23.13 -3.87
N GLY A 178 16.39 -22.45 -4.67
CA GLY A 178 15.10 -22.95 -5.17
C GLY A 178 13.90 -22.63 -4.28
N ASP A 179 14.11 -22.06 -3.09
CA ASP A 179 13.00 -21.71 -2.19
C ASP A 179 12.13 -20.60 -2.78
N ARG A 180 10.82 -20.75 -2.60
CA ARG A 180 9.81 -19.79 -3.07
C ARG A 180 9.21 -18.99 -1.93
N TYR A 181 9.12 -17.68 -2.15
CA TYR A 181 8.62 -16.71 -1.18
C TYR A 181 7.47 -15.93 -1.79
N ALA A 182 6.33 -15.91 -1.12
CA ALA A 182 5.31 -14.89 -1.36
C ALA A 182 5.56 -13.74 -0.39
N PHE A 183 5.56 -12.50 -0.87
CA PHE A 183 5.79 -11.33 -0.03
C PHE A 183 4.69 -10.28 -0.21
N ARG A 184 4.45 -9.54 0.88
CA ARG A 184 3.65 -8.33 0.91
C ARG A 184 4.49 -7.25 1.59
N VAL A 185 4.75 -6.17 0.88
CA VAL A 185 5.45 -5.00 1.40
C VAL A 185 4.47 -3.86 1.51
N ASN A 186 4.38 -3.26 2.68
CA ASN A 186 3.66 -2.00 2.86
C ASN A 186 4.66 -0.91 3.26
N LEU A 187 4.67 0.18 2.49
CA LEU A 187 5.43 1.37 2.87
C LEU A 187 4.58 2.15 3.85
N GLY A 188 5.10 2.35 5.05
CA GLY A 188 4.49 3.21 6.05
C GLY A 188 4.44 4.67 5.60
N ALA A 189 3.93 5.53 6.49
CA ALA A 189 3.79 6.95 6.21
C ALA A 189 5.15 7.56 5.77
N PRO A 190 5.22 8.23 4.61
CA PRO A 190 6.48 8.74 4.10
C PRO A 190 6.98 9.91 4.95
N THR A 191 8.30 9.97 5.13
CA THR A 191 9.00 11.11 5.78
C THR A 191 9.49 12.14 4.77
N GLY A 192 9.52 11.78 3.49
CA GLY A 192 9.85 12.71 2.42
C GLY A 192 9.53 12.14 1.06
N GLY A 193 9.72 12.96 0.04
CA GLY A 193 9.43 12.60 -1.33
C GLY A 193 8.93 13.76 -2.17
N SER A 194 8.71 13.46 -3.43
CA SER A 194 8.19 14.40 -4.42
C SER A 194 7.56 13.64 -5.56
N GLY A 195 6.60 14.27 -6.23
CA GLY A 195 5.98 13.68 -7.41
C GLY A 195 5.70 14.69 -8.49
N LYS A 196 5.69 14.19 -9.71
CA LYS A 196 5.14 14.85 -10.89
C LYS A 196 4.15 13.88 -11.54
N VAL A 197 2.93 14.34 -11.78
CA VAL A 197 1.86 13.54 -12.37
C VAL A 197 1.23 14.34 -13.50
N THR A 198 1.11 13.71 -14.65
CA THR A 198 0.46 14.28 -15.83
C THR A 198 -0.90 13.59 -16.01
N PRO A 199 -2.02 14.30 -15.85
CA PRO A 199 -3.34 13.76 -16.14
C PRO A 199 -3.53 13.52 -17.65
N ALA A 200 -4.44 12.63 -18.03
CA ALA A 200 -4.75 12.32 -19.43
C ALA A 200 -5.66 13.37 -20.11
N GLY A 201 -6.10 14.40 -19.37
CA GLY A 201 -6.93 15.48 -19.88
C GLY A 201 -7.24 16.53 -18.81
N PRO A 202 -7.95 17.61 -19.16
CA PRO A 202 -8.20 18.74 -18.27
C PRO A 202 -9.34 18.53 -17.25
N GLY A 203 -10.06 17.42 -17.32
CA GLY A 203 -11.16 17.13 -16.41
C GLY A 203 -10.71 16.92 -14.96
N PRO A 204 -11.62 17.13 -13.98
CA PRO A 204 -11.31 16.94 -12.57
C PRO A 204 -11.07 15.48 -12.21
N ASN A 205 -11.66 14.53 -12.95
CA ASN A 205 -11.45 13.09 -12.79
C ASN A 205 -11.07 12.50 -14.15
N VAL A 206 -9.81 12.12 -14.32
CA VAL A 206 -9.26 11.62 -15.59
C VAL A 206 -8.24 10.51 -15.33
N GLY A 207 -7.81 9.82 -16.38
CA GLY A 207 -6.70 8.87 -16.26
C GLY A 207 -5.35 9.53 -15.95
N ILE A 208 -4.36 8.75 -15.51
CA ILE A 208 -2.96 9.20 -15.42
C ILE A 208 -2.26 8.98 -16.77
N GLN A 209 -1.79 10.03 -17.43
CA GLN A 209 -0.95 9.89 -18.62
C GLN A 209 0.47 9.41 -18.27
N SER A 210 1.10 10.04 -17.27
CA SER A 210 2.43 9.69 -16.80
C SER A 210 2.68 10.15 -15.38
N LYS A 211 3.66 9.53 -14.71
CA LYS A 211 4.16 9.99 -13.41
C LYS A 211 5.64 9.71 -13.21
N ALA A 212 6.26 10.53 -12.38
CA ALA A 212 7.58 10.32 -11.80
C ALA A 212 7.49 10.68 -10.31
N VAL A 213 7.80 9.74 -9.42
CA VAL A 213 7.65 9.93 -7.97
C VAL A 213 8.85 9.31 -7.25
N MET A 214 9.28 10.00 -6.21
CA MET A 214 10.23 9.54 -5.21
C MET A 214 9.54 9.54 -3.84
N VAL A 215 9.64 8.45 -3.09
CA VAL A 215 9.08 8.31 -1.74
C VAL A 215 10.17 7.81 -0.80
N MET A 216 10.33 8.46 0.34
CA MET A 216 11.16 7.98 1.45
C MET A 216 10.23 7.49 2.56
N ALA A 217 10.29 6.20 2.88
CA ALA A 217 9.49 5.58 3.92
C ALA A 217 10.39 5.08 5.06
N PRO A 218 10.26 5.62 6.29
CA PRO A 218 11.13 5.28 7.42
C PRO A 218 10.79 3.91 8.03
N THR A 219 9.61 3.37 7.71
CA THR A 219 9.19 2.06 8.18
C THR A 219 8.48 1.35 7.05
N THR A 220 9.10 0.28 6.58
CA THR A 220 8.56 -0.63 5.59
C THR A 220 8.39 -1.98 6.24
N THR A 221 7.19 -2.55 6.17
CA THR A 221 6.92 -3.88 6.71
C THR A 221 6.85 -4.85 5.55
N VAL A 222 7.75 -5.83 5.53
CA VAL A 222 7.70 -6.96 4.60
C VAL A 222 7.16 -8.16 5.36
N VAL A 223 6.02 -8.70 4.96
CA VAL A 223 5.52 -9.98 5.43
C VAL A 223 5.79 -11.01 4.35
N SER A 224 6.70 -11.95 4.59
CA SER A 224 6.99 -13.02 3.65
C SER A 224 6.57 -14.38 4.19
N LYS A 225 5.84 -15.15 3.39
CA LYS A 225 5.52 -16.56 3.66
C LYS A 225 6.36 -17.44 2.73
N VAL A 226 7.06 -18.41 3.32
CA VAL A 226 7.77 -19.43 2.55
C VAL A 226 6.75 -20.49 2.14
N THR A 227 6.69 -20.78 0.84
CA THR A 227 6.02 -21.97 0.32
C THR A 227 7.12 -22.92 -0.09
N VAL A 228 7.55 -23.79 0.82
CA VAL A 228 8.50 -24.85 0.48
C VAL A 228 7.76 -25.89 -0.34
N GLN A 229 7.75 -25.73 -1.66
CA GLN A 229 7.62 -26.88 -2.55
C GLN A 229 9.03 -27.39 -2.80
N ARG A 230 9.49 -28.34 -1.99
CA ARG A 230 10.56 -29.23 -2.44
C ARG A 230 9.99 -29.93 -3.67
N LEU A 231 10.47 -29.55 -4.86
CA LEU A 231 10.25 -30.38 -6.04
C LEU A 231 10.84 -31.77 -5.72
N PRO A 232 10.13 -32.86 -6.05
CA PRO A 232 10.64 -34.22 -5.86
C PRO A 232 11.93 -34.47 -6.65
#